data_AF-A0A704NC59-F1
#
_entry.id   AF-A0A704NC59-F1
#
_cell.length_a   1.000
_cell.length_b   1.000
_cell.length_c   1.000
_cell.angle_alpha   90.00
_cell.angle_beta   90.00
_cell.angle_gamma   90.00
#
_symmetry.space_group_name_H-M   'P 1'
#
loop_
_entity.id
_entity.type
_entity.pdbx_description
1 polymer ?
#
loop_
_entity_poly.entity_id
_entity_poly.type
_entity_poly.pdbx_seq_one_letter_code
_entity_poly.pdbx_strand_id
1 'polypeptide(L)'
;MRFVIIFITLIVSFYTFGGKMAKSRDGNKWRSESTSTIYNLTDGQKFELENKSKDGDSEASFRLYQYYCFTINNIDEQLRYLEISASQGNI
;
A
#
# COMPACT_ATOMS: atom_id res chain seq x y z
N MET A 1 -28.57 18.38 -28.34
CA MET A 1 -27.90 17.59 -29.41
C MET A 1 -26.49 17.15 -29.01
N ARG A 2 -25.55 18.06 -28.64
CA ARG A 2 -24.15 17.68 -28.30
C ARG A 2 -23.98 16.73 -27.11
N PHE A 3 -24.78 16.89 -26.05
CA PHE A 3 -24.69 16.02 -24.85
C PHE A 3 -25.20 14.59 -25.07
N VAL A 4 -26.15 14.40 -25.98
CA VAL A 4 -26.73 13.07 -26.30
C VAL A 4 -25.73 12.21 -27.05
N ILE A 5 -24.93 12.83 -27.94
CA ILE A 5 -23.89 12.14 -28.71
C ILE A 5 -22.78 11.60 -27.79
N ILE A 6 -22.35 12.38 -26.79
CA ILE A 6 -21.33 11.97 -25.82
C ILE A 6 -21.81 10.75 -25.00
N PHE A 7 -23.07 10.74 -24.61
CA PHE A 7 -23.65 9.64 -23.83
C PHE A 7 -23.71 8.34 -24.64
N ILE A 8 -24.07 8.42 -25.92
CA ILE A 8 -24.10 7.26 -26.82
C ILE A 8 -22.69 6.72 -27.06
N THR A 9 -21.69 7.58 -27.24
CA THR A 9 -20.29 7.14 -27.44
C THR A 9 -19.73 6.40 -26.23
N LEU A 10 -20.05 6.85 -25.00
CA LEU A 10 -19.60 6.18 -23.77
C LEU A 10 -20.19 4.77 -23.64
N ILE A 11 -21.49 4.62 -23.92
CA ILE A 11 -22.18 3.32 -23.82
C ILE A 11 -21.57 2.31 -24.81
N VAL A 12 -21.30 2.72 -26.06
CA VAL A 12 -20.70 1.84 -27.07
C VAL A 12 -19.29 1.38 -26.65
N SER A 13 -18.47 2.26 -26.04
CA SER A 13 -17.15 1.89 -25.51
C SER A 13 -17.23 0.80 -24.43
N PHE A 14 -18.24 0.85 -23.55
CA PHE A 14 -18.45 -0.18 -22.53
C PHE A 14 -18.82 -1.54 -23.12
N TYR A 15 -19.64 -1.58 -24.17
CA TYR A 15 -20.02 -2.86 -24.80
C TYR A 15 -18.89 -3.49 -25.61
N THR A 16 -17.97 -2.70 -26.19
CA THR A 16 -16.83 -3.23 -26.95
C THR A 16 -15.68 -3.76 -26.08
N PHE A 17 -15.65 -3.44 -24.78
CA PHE A 17 -14.62 -3.94 -23.85
C PHE A 17 -15.00 -5.26 -23.16
N GLY A 18 -16.11 -5.90 -23.56
CA GLY A 18 -16.51 -7.24 -23.14
C GLY A 18 -15.74 -8.36 -23.87
N GLY A 19 -14.43 -8.23 -24.01
CA GLY A 19 -13.57 -9.27 -24.59
C GLY A 19 -13.47 -10.46 -23.63
N LYS A 20 -13.88 -11.66 -24.10
CA LYS A 20 -13.76 -12.93 -23.37
C LYS A 20 -12.36 -13.09 -22.78
N MET A 21 -12.24 -13.02 -21.45
CA MET A 21 -11.00 -13.38 -20.77
C MET A 21 -10.73 -14.87 -21.01
N ALA A 22 -9.67 -15.16 -21.76
CA ALA A 22 -9.11 -16.49 -21.85
C ALA A 22 -8.80 -16.99 -20.43
N LYS A 23 -9.25 -18.20 -20.11
CA LYS A 23 -8.97 -18.86 -18.83
C LYS A 23 -7.47 -19.14 -18.74
N SER A 24 -6.73 -18.23 -18.11
CA SER A 24 -5.34 -18.47 -17.74
C SER A 24 -5.31 -19.63 -16.74
N ARG A 25 -4.74 -20.76 -17.16
CA ARG A 25 -4.22 -21.78 -16.25
C ARG A 25 -2.86 -21.27 -15.79
N ASP A 26 -2.82 -20.58 -14.67
CA ASP A 26 -1.59 -20.40 -13.93
C ASP A 26 -1.85 -20.61 -12.43
N GLY A 27 -0.99 -21.42 -11.81
CA GLY A 27 -1.11 -21.99 -10.48
C GLY A 27 -0.75 -21.03 -9.36
N ASN A 28 -1.10 -19.75 -9.50
CA ASN A 28 -0.79 -18.72 -8.52
C ASN A 28 -2.07 -18.50 -7.73
N LYS A 29 -2.30 -19.34 -6.72
CA LYS A 29 -3.36 -19.11 -5.75
C LYS A 29 -3.15 -17.71 -5.21
N TRP A 30 -4.01 -16.75 -5.60
CA TRP A 30 -4.03 -15.41 -5.04
C TRP A 30 -4.24 -15.54 -3.53
N ARG A 31 -3.14 -15.63 -2.77
CA ARG A 31 -3.17 -15.54 -1.32
C ARG A 31 -3.49 -14.10 -1.01
N SER A 32 -4.76 -13.85 -0.72
CA SER A 32 -5.20 -12.58 -0.15
C SER A 32 -4.66 -12.52 1.27
N GLU A 33 -3.41 -12.08 1.42
CA GLU A 33 -2.84 -11.72 2.73
C GLU A 33 -3.45 -10.38 3.14
N SER A 34 -3.90 -10.27 4.40
CA SER A 34 -4.40 -8.99 4.89
C SER A 34 -3.24 -8.00 4.94
N THR A 35 -3.50 -6.73 4.66
CA THR A 35 -2.48 -5.68 4.73
C THR A 35 -1.73 -5.71 6.07
N SER A 36 -2.41 -6.03 7.18
CA SER A 36 -1.76 -6.17 8.49
C SER A 36 -0.72 -7.29 8.56
N THR A 37 -0.90 -8.42 7.87
CA THR A 37 0.07 -9.53 7.88
C THR A 37 1.37 -9.17 7.15
N ILE A 38 1.29 -8.32 6.13
CA ILE A 38 2.46 -7.86 5.34
C ILE A 38 3.36 -6.95 6.19
N TYR A 39 2.75 -6.07 6.98
CA TYR A 39 3.48 -5.06 7.76
C TYR A 39 3.72 -5.44 9.22
N ASN A 40 3.22 -6.60 9.67
CA ASN A 40 3.47 -7.08 11.01
C ASN A 40 4.97 -7.19 11.30
N LEU A 41 5.34 -6.98 12.56
CA LEU A 41 6.70 -7.09 13.07
C LEU A 41 6.68 -7.88 14.36
N THR A 42 7.68 -8.72 14.57
CA THR A 42 7.97 -9.24 15.90
C THR A 42 8.62 -8.15 16.76
N ASP A 43 8.61 -8.33 18.08
CA ASP A 43 9.24 -7.37 19.01
C ASP A 43 10.73 -7.16 18.70
N GLY A 44 11.43 -8.23 18.30
CA GLY A 44 12.84 -8.15 17.91
C GLY A 44 13.07 -7.33 16.64
N GLN A 45 12.26 -7.55 15.60
CA GLN A 45 12.36 -6.77 14.36
C GLN A 45 12.01 -5.30 14.58
N LYS A 46 10.97 -5.04 15.39
CA LYS A 46 10.59 -3.68 15.79
C LYS A 46 11.75 -3.00 16.51
N PHE A 47 12.34 -3.66 17.53
CA PHE A 47 13.47 -3.11 18.28
C PHE A 47 14.69 -2.80 17.38
N GLU A 48 15.01 -3.68 16.44
CA GLU A 48 16.11 -3.46 15.50
C GLU A 48 15.85 -2.22 14.61
N LEU A 49 14.63 -2.11 14.06
CA LEU A 49 14.23 -0.95 13.27
C LEU A 49 14.23 0.34 14.09
N GLU A 50 13.82 0.29 15.36
CA GLU A 50 13.85 1.45 16.26
C GLU A 50 15.28 1.94 16.49
N ASN A 51 16.26 1.05 16.58
CA ASN A 51 17.66 1.44 16.71
C ASN A 51 18.20 2.02 15.40
N LYS A 52 17.94 1.38 14.26
CA LYS A 52 18.34 1.92 12.94
C LYS A 52 17.73 3.29 12.67
N SER A 53 16.46 3.47 13.03
CA SER A 53 15.76 4.75 12.95
C SER A 53 16.46 5.83 13.78
N LYS A 54 16.92 5.52 15.01
CA LYS A 54 17.71 6.46 15.82
C LYS A 54 19.06 6.82 15.17
N ASP A 55 19.65 5.87 14.45
CA ASP A 55 20.93 6.06 13.75
C ASP A 55 20.79 6.81 12.41
N GLY A 56 19.57 7.23 12.03
CA GLY A 56 19.34 8.02 10.82
C GLY A 56 18.82 7.23 9.62
N ASP A 57 18.51 5.94 9.77
CA ASP A 57 17.98 5.11 8.69
C ASP A 57 16.52 5.46 8.37
N SER A 58 16.35 6.19 7.28
CA SER A 58 15.05 6.72 6.83
C SER A 58 14.08 5.63 6.39
N GLU A 59 14.58 4.50 5.86
CA GLU A 59 13.79 3.34 5.47
C GLU A 59 13.32 2.57 6.71
N ALA A 60 14.17 2.41 7.72
CA ALA A 60 13.77 1.81 8.99
C ALA A 60 12.64 2.62 9.65
N SER A 61 12.75 3.95 9.64
CA SER A 61 11.71 4.86 10.12
C SER A 61 10.40 4.69 9.33
N PHE A 62 10.47 4.59 8.00
CA PHE A 62 9.27 4.38 7.18
C PHE A 62 8.61 3.02 7.43
N ARG A 63 9.42 1.97 7.64
CA ARG A 63 8.93 0.62 7.94
C ARG A 63 8.21 0.56 9.30
N LEU A 64 8.65 1.34 10.27
CA LEU A 64 7.95 1.52 11.56
C LEU A 64 6.63 2.26 11.38
N TYR A 65 6.59 3.32 10.56
CA TYR A 65 5.34 3.98 10.19
C TYR A 65 4.33 2.99 9.60
N GLN A 66 4.74 2.18 8.63
CA GLN A 66 3.86 1.17 8.01
C GLN A 66 3.33 0.15 9.02
N TYR A 67 4.17 -0.29 9.96
CA TYR A 67 3.74 -1.19 11.04
C TYR A 67 2.67 -0.56 11.92
N TYR A 68 2.88 0.68 12.38
CA TYR A 68 1.90 1.37 13.22
C TYR A 68 0.63 1.77 12.46
N CYS A 69 0.72 1.99 11.15
CA CYS A 69 -0.41 2.30 10.28
C CYS A 69 -1.29 1.07 10.03
N PHE A 70 -0.68 -0.01 9.54
CA PHE A 70 -1.44 -1.14 8.99
C PHE A 70 -1.66 -2.29 9.96
N THR A 71 -0.93 -2.34 11.08
CA THR A 71 -1.01 -3.45 12.04
C THR A 71 -1.60 -3.02 13.38
N ILE A 72 -1.07 -1.97 13.99
CA ILE A 72 -1.44 -1.55 15.36
C ILE A 72 -2.51 -0.46 15.38
N ASN A 73 -2.56 0.38 14.33
CA ASN A 73 -3.39 1.58 14.25
C ASN A 73 -3.15 2.58 15.41
N ASN A 74 -1.87 2.86 15.72
CA ASN A 74 -1.48 3.89 16.68
C ASN A 74 -1.09 5.18 15.95
N ILE A 75 -1.95 6.20 15.99
CA ILE A 75 -1.80 7.44 15.22
C ILE A 75 -0.58 8.26 15.68
N ASP A 76 -0.30 8.31 16.98
CA ASP A 76 0.83 9.09 17.51
C ASP A 76 2.17 8.53 17.00
N GLU A 77 2.30 7.20 17.02
CA GLU A 77 3.47 6.51 16.52
C GLU A 77 3.59 6.57 14.98
N GLN A 78 2.45 6.52 14.27
CA GLN A 78 2.42 6.74 12.82
C GLN A 78 3.01 8.09 12.45
N LEU A 79 2.51 9.17 13.06
CA LEU A 79 2.96 10.53 12.77
C LEU A 79 4.42 10.72 13.16
N ARG A 80 4.84 10.21 14.33
CA ARG A 80 6.23 10.29 14.79
C ARG A 80 7.20 9.69 13.78
N TYR A 81 6.95 8.44 13.35
CA TYR A 81 7.88 7.77 12.45
C TYR A 81 7.82 8.29 11.00
N LEU A 82 6.67 8.83 10.58
CA LEU A 82 6.56 9.52 9.31
C LEU A 82 7.39 10.81 9.30
N GLU A 83 7.32 11.60 10.36
CA GLU A 83 8.13 12.83 10.51
C GLU A 83 9.63 12.50 10.55
N ILE A 84 10.03 11.50 11.34
CA ILE A 84 11.42 11.04 11.41
C ILE A 84 11.90 10.61 10.01
N SER A 85 11.14 9.76 9.31
CA SER A 85 11.51 9.27 7.98
C SER A 85 11.70 10.42 6.97
N ALA A 86 10.77 11.39 6.96
CA ALA A 86 10.87 12.57 6.11
C ALA A 86 12.10 13.42 6.45
N SER A 87 12.37 13.65 7.74
CA SER A 87 13.55 14.41 8.19
C SER A 87 14.89 13.74 7.83
N GLN A 88 14.90 12.41 7.70
CA GLN A 88 16.06 11.62 7.32
C GLN A 88 16.22 11.51 5.79
N GLY A 89 15.35 12.16 5.01
CA GLY A 89 15.46 12.26 3.57
C GLY A 89 14.71 11.20 2.77
N ASN A 90 13.76 10.48 3.38
CA ASN A 90 12.83 9.63 2.64
C ASN A 90 11.59 10.44 2.25
N ILE A 91 11.55 10.91 1.00
CA ILE A 91 10.41 11.62 0.37
C ILE A 91 10.31 11.21 -1.10
#